data_AF-A0A353NFF6-F1
#
_entry.id   AF-A0A353NFF6-F1
#
_cell.length_a   1.000
_cell.length_b   1.000
_cell.length_c   1.000
_cell.angle_alpha   90.00
_cell.angle_beta   90.00
_cell.angle_gamma   90.00
#
_symmetry.space_group_name_H-M   'P 1'
#
loop_
_entity.id
_entity.type
_entity.pdbx_description
1 polymer ?
#
loop_
_entity_poly.entity_id
_entity_poly.type
_entity_poly.pdbx_seq_one_letter_code
_entity_poly.pdbx_strand_id
1 'polypeptide(L)'
;MVLDPTKHADWEIAQDAEKTMLTIYEIGEKLGLTKEELLPQGHYIAKIDFKKVLKRLKDKPDGKYIDVTAITPTPLGEGKSTSSMGLVQGLGKIGKSVCAAIRQPSGGPTMNIKGSAAGGGLAQCIPLTPFSLGFTGDINAIMNAHNLAMV
;
A
#
# COMPACT_ATOMS: atom_id res chain seq x y z
N MET A 1 2.35 -13.12 -20.22
CA MET A 1 2.98 -11.84 -20.62
C MET A 1 2.39 -10.76 -19.74
N VAL A 2 3.19 -9.81 -19.26
CA VAL A 2 2.69 -8.67 -18.48
C VAL A 2 1.76 -7.84 -19.37
N LEU A 3 0.58 -7.47 -18.87
CA LEU A 3 -0.39 -6.66 -19.61
C LEU A 3 0.20 -5.26 -19.94
N ASP A 4 -0.14 -4.75 -21.12
CA ASP A 4 0.32 -3.44 -21.60
C ASP A 4 -0.49 -2.31 -20.93
N PRO A 5 0.15 -1.43 -20.12
CA PRO A 5 -0.55 -0.37 -19.38
C PRO A 5 -1.12 0.74 -20.27
N THR A 6 -0.79 0.77 -21.57
CA THR A 6 -1.38 1.72 -22.52
C THR A 6 -2.65 1.17 -23.19
N LYS A 7 -2.92 -0.13 -23.01
CA LYS A 7 -4.02 -0.84 -23.68
C LYS A 7 -5.01 -1.48 -22.72
N HIS A 8 -4.65 -1.62 -21.45
CA HIS A 8 -5.48 -2.25 -20.42
C HIS A 8 -5.74 -1.27 -19.29
N ALA A 9 -6.89 -1.42 -18.64
CA ALA A 9 -7.22 -0.63 -17.48
C ALA A 9 -6.39 -1.08 -16.27
N ASP A 10 -6.11 -0.15 -15.34
CA ASP A 10 -5.30 -0.42 -14.16
C ASP A 10 -5.82 -1.60 -13.31
N TRP A 11 -7.14 -1.76 -13.23
CA TRP A 11 -7.75 -2.86 -12.48
C TRP A 11 -7.54 -4.23 -13.13
N GLU A 12 -7.46 -4.31 -14.47
CA GLU A 12 -7.18 -5.56 -15.19
C GLU A 12 -5.74 -6.00 -14.93
N ILE A 13 -4.82 -5.03 -14.96
CA ILE A 13 -3.40 -5.23 -14.66
C ILE A 13 -3.24 -5.70 -13.21
N ALA A 14 -3.93 -5.06 -12.27
CA ALA A 14 -3.91 -5.45 -10.87
C ALA A 14 -4.47 -6.87 -10.69
N GLN A 15 -5.62 -7.18 -11.28
CA GLN A 15 -6.23 -8.52 -11.19
C GLN A 15 -5.33 -9.62 -11.77
N ASP A 16 -4.62 -9.35 -12.86
CA ASP A 16 -3.65 -10.30 -13.39
C ASP A 16 -2.46 -10.49 -12.46
N ALA A 17 -1.91 -9.40 -11.91
CA ALA A 17 -0.79 -9.42 -10.98
C ALA A 17 -1.13 -10.09 -9.64
N GLU A 18 -2.39 -9.99 -9.18
CA GLU A 18 -2.87 -10.61 -7.94
C GLU A 18 -2.69 -12.15 -7.94
N LYS A 19 -2.67 -12.78 -9.12
CA LYS A 19 -2.48 -14.24 -9.27
C LYS A 19 -1.11 -14.74 -8.82
N THR A 20 -0.10 -13.86 -8.82
CA THR A 20 1.29 -14.19 -8.50
C THR A 20 1.82 -13.42 -7.30
N MET A 21 0.90 -12.87 -6.48
CA MET A 21 1.27 -12.20 -5.24
C MET A 21 2.01 -13.13 -4.29
N LEU A 22 3.03 -12.55 -3.65
CA LEU A 22 3.62 -13.16 -2.46
C LEU A 22 2.61 -13.11 -1.32
N THR A 23 2.56 -14.17 -0.53
CA THR A 23 1.80 -14.16 0.70
C THR A 23 2.40 -13.17 1.69
N ILE A 24 1.58 -12.71 2.64
CA ILE A 24 2.02 -11.76 3.66
C ILE A 24 3.09 -12.36 4.59
N TYR A 25 3.13 -13.68 4.71
CA TYR A 25 4.19 -14.40 5.42
C TYR A 25 5.53 -14.26 4.71
N GLU A 26 5.58 -14.50 3.40
CA GLU A 26 6.80 -14.32 2.60
C GLU A 26 7.26 -12.86 2.59
N ILE A 27 6.33 -11.90 2.50
CA ILE A 27 6.64 -10.48 2.63
C ILE A 27 7.20 -10.18 4.02
N GLY A 28 6.59 -10.71 5.08
CA GLY A 28 7.04 -10.54 6.46
C GLY A 28 8.46 -11.07 6.68
N GLU A 29 8.78 -12.24 6.14
CA GLU A 29 10.12 -12.82 6.18
C GLU A 29 11.15 -11.93 5.46
N LYS A 30 10.81 -11.45 4.26
CA LYS A 30 11.67 -10.51 3.51
C LYS A 30 11.91 -9.18 4.23
N LEU A 31 10.93 -8.73 5.03
CA LEU A 31 11.04 -7.54 5.87
C LEU A 31 11.73 -7.80 7.23
N GLY A 32 12.05 -9.05 7.57
CA GLY A 32 12.64 -9.41 8.86
C GLY A 32 11.66 -9.25 10.04
N LEU A 33 10.36 -9.40 9.78
CA LEU A 33 9.33 -9.49 10.81
C LEU A 33 9.32 -10.90 11.42
N THR A 34 9.09 -10.97 12.72
CA THR A 34 8.86 -12.25 13.40
C THR A 34 7.40 -12.67 13.28
N LYS A 35 7.11 -13.96 13.45
CA LYS A 35 5.74 -14.50 13.34
C LYS A 35 4.75 -13.81 14.30
N GLU A 36 5.22 -13.42 15.48
CA GLU A 36 4.40 -12.76 16.49
C GLU A 36 4.17 -11.26 16.25
N GLU A 37 4.91 -10.66 15.33
CA GLU A 37 4.77 -9.25 14.96
C GLU A 37 3.81 -9.06 13.78
N LEU A 38 3.50 -10.15 13.07
CA LEU A 38 2.58 -10.15 11.95
C LEU A 38 1.18 -10.55 12.44
N LEU A 39 0.17 -9.78 12.07
CA LEU A 39 -1.24 -10.01 12.40
C LEU A 39 -2.01 -10.20 11.09
N PRO A 40 -2.00 -11.42 10.51
CA PRO A 40 -2.59 -11.68 9.19
C PRO A 40 -4.09 -11.44 9.16
N GLN A 41 -4.56 -10.89 8.04
CA GLN A 41 -5.98 -10.75 7.69
C GLN A 41 -6.17 -11.41 6.32
N GLY A 42 -6.34 -12.73 6.35
CA GLY A 42 -6.22 -13.57 5.15
C GLY A 42 -4.75 -13.81 4.78
N HIS A 43 -4.50 -14.08 3.50
CA HIS A 43 -3.18 -14.53 3.03
C HIS A 43 -2.27 -13.41 2.51
N TYR A 44 -2.83 -12.26 2.13
CA TYR A 44 -2.11 -11.21 1.38
C TYR A 44 -2.08 -9.85 2.09
N ILE A 45 -2.81 -9.71 3.19
CA ILE A 45 -2.89 -8.47 3.98
C ILE A 45 -2.61 -8.84 5.44
N ALA A 46 -1.90 -7.98 6.15
CA ALA A 46 -1.71 -8.09 7.59
C ALA A 46 -1.60 -6.71 8.21
N LYS A 47 -1.91 -6.65 9.49
CA LYS A 47 -1.42 -5.58 10.37
C LYS A 47 -0.06 -5.99 10.95
N ILE A 48 0.67 -4.99 11.41
CA ILE A 48 1.94 -5.18 12.11
C ILE A 48 1.73 -4.75 13.56
N ASP A 49 2.15 -5.59 14.52
CA ASP A 49 2.27 -5.18 15.92
C ASP A 49 3.46 -4.21 16.06
N PHE A 50 3.17 -2.93 15.80
CA PHE A 50 4.18 -1.89 15.80
C PHE A 50 4.86 -1.75 17.17
N LYS A 51 4.18 -2.06 18.28
CA LYS A 51 4.76 -1.97 19.62
C LYS A 51 5.85 -3.02 19.81
N LYS A 52 5.60 -4.27 19.41
CA LYS A 52 6.62 -5.34 19.46
C LYS A 52 7.81 -5.02 18.54
N VAL A 53 7.53 -4.58 17.31
CA VAL A 53 8.57 -4.23 16.34
C VAL A 53 9.46 -3.09 16.87
N LEU A 54 8.86 -1.97 17.31
CA LEU A 54 9.63 -0.83 17.83
C LEU A 54 10.43 -1.19 19.08
N LYS A 55 9.87 -2.02 19.98
CA LYS A 55 10.60 -2.49 21.16
C LYS A 55 11.82 -3.33 20.79
N ARG A 56 11.69 -4.25 19.82
CA ARG A 56 12.79 -5.10 19.35
C ARG A 56 13.85 -4.30 18.58
N LEU A 57 13.44 -3.29 17.83
CA LEU A 57 14.30 -2.49 16.97
C LEU A 57 14.83 -1.20 17.63
N LYS A 58 14.57 -0.99 18.93
CA LYS A 58 14.90 0.26 19.64
C LYS A 58 16.36 0.73 19.52
N ASP A 59 17.29 -0.21 19.36
CA ASP A 59 18.74 0.05 19.28
C ASP A 59 19.26 0.04 17.82
N LYS A 60 18.38 -0.17 16.83
CA LYS A 60 18.76 -0.11 15.41
C LYS A 60 18.71 1.33 14.91
N PRO A 61 19.67 1.74 14.06
CA PRO A 61 19.59 3.04 13.40
C PRO A 61 18.43 3.08 12.39
N ASP A 62 17.84 4.26 12.24
CA ASP A 62 16.81 4.51 11.24
C ASP A 62 17.36 4.34 9.81
N GLY A 63 16.47 3.90 8.92
CA GLY A 63 16.72 3.84 7.48
C GLY A 63 16.75 5.23 6.84
N LYS A 64 16.96 5.26 5.52
CA LYS A 64 16.82 6.50 4.75
C LYS A 64 15.35 6.82 4.53
N TYR A 65 14.95 8.04 4.87
CA TYR A 65 13.61 8.56 4.59
C TYR A 65 13.63 9.33 3.27
N ILE A 66 12.74 8.95 2.35
CA ILE A 66 12.57 9.60 1.04
C ILE A 66 11.13 10.07 0.96
N ASP A 67 10.94 11.40 0.92
CA ASP A 67 9.63 12.00 0.69
C ASP A 67 9.39 12.23 -0.80
N VAL A 68 8.23 11.79 -1.28
CA VAL A 68 7.82 11.97 -2.68
C VAL A 68 6.71 13.01 -2.72
N THR A 69 7.06 14.19 -3.26
CA THR A 69 6.14 15.30 -3.44
C THR A 69 5.85 15.56 -4.93
N ALA A 70 4.91 16.46 -5.20
CA ALA A 70 4.54 16.88 -6.54
C ALA A 70 4.32 18.41 -6.57
N ILE A 71 4.29 18.96 -7.78
CA ILE A 71 3.85 20.34 -8.02
C ILE A 71 2.37 20.51 -7.65
N THR A 72 1.88 21.75 -7.69
CA THR A 72 0.45 22.06 -7.52
C THR A 72 -0.39 21.21 -8.48
N PRO A 73 -1.44 20.51 -7.98
CA PRO A 73 -2.26 19.65 -8.81
C PRO A 73 -2.92 20.38 -9.98
N THR A 74 -2.99 19.70 -11.11
CA THR A 74 -3.61 20.13 -12.36
C THR A 74 -4.64 19.09 -12.82
N PRO A 75 -5.58 19.44 -13.72
CA PRO A 75 -6.54 18.48 -14.26
C PRO A 75 -5.91 17.32 -15.05
N LEU A 76 -4.66 17.44 -15.47
CA LEU A 76 -3.95 16.40 -16.23
C LEU A 76 -3.43 15.26 -15.33
N GLY A 77 -3.31 15.51 -14.02
CA GLY A 77 -2.77 14.57 -13.04
C GLY A 77 -1.25 14.47 -13.08
N GLU A 78 -0.65 14.35 -11.89
CA GLU A 78 0.82 14.40 -11.72
C GLU A 78 1.46 13.02 -11.53
N GLY A 79 0.66 11.97 -11.33
CA GLY A 79 1.18 10.60 -11.19
C GLY A 79 1.99 10.33 -9.91
N LYS A 80 1.83 11.15 -8.86
CA LYS A 80 2.63 11.05 -7.62
C LYS A 80 2.69 9.63 -7.03
N SER A 81 1.55 8.97 -6.83
CA SER A 81 1.51 7.60 -6.28
C SER A 81 2.18 6.59 -7.21
N THR A 82 2.00 6.73 -8.53
CA THR A 82 2.65 5.89 -9.54
C THR A 82 4.16 6.03 -9.48
N SER A 83 4.67 7.26 -9.37
CA SER A 83 6.10 7.52 -9.17
C SER A 83 6.62 6.95 -7.85
N SER A 84 5.85 7.03 -6.75
CA SER A 84 6.24 6.43 -5.47
C SER A 84 6.36 4.91 -5.56
N MET A 85 5.40 4.23 -6.18
CA MET A 85 5.45 2.77 -6.37
C MET A 85 6.61 2.37 -7.30
N GLY A 86 6.79 3.10 -8.41
CA GLY A 86 7.87 2.88 -9.35
C GLY A 86 9.26 3.07 -8.72
N LEU A 87 9.41 4.06 -7.83
CA LEU A 87 10.64 4.28 -7.06
C LEU A 87 10.95 3.08 -6.16
N VAL A 88 9.95 2.56 -5.43
CA VAL A 88 10.13 1.37 -4.58
C VAL A 88 10.48 0.13 -5.40
N GLN A 89 9.78 -0.11 -6.51
CA GLN A 89 10.09 -1.20 -7.43
C GLN A 89 11.51 -1.08 -7.99
N GLY A 90 11.92 0.12 -8.41
CA GLY A 90 13.26 0.41 -8.92
C GLY A 90 14.36 0.18 -7.89
N LEU A 91 14.18 0.69 -6.67
CA LEU A 91 15.09 0.48 -5.55
C LEU A 91 15.22 -1.01 -5.20
N GLY A 92 14.10 -1.75 -5.19
CA GLY A 92 14.11 -3.21 -5.01
C GLY A 92 14.87 -3.94 -6.13
N LYS A 93 14.69 -3.51 -7.39
CA LYS A 93 15.37 -4.10 -8.56
C LYS A 93 16.89 -3.94 -8.50
N ILE A 94 17.39 -2.87 -7.89
CA ILE A 94 18.83 -2.65 -7.66
C ILE A 94 19.33 -3.21 -6.32
N GLY A 95 18.54 -4.07 -5.66
CA GLY A 95 18.93 -4.81 -4.47
C GLY A 95 18.87 -4.01 -3.15
N LYS A 96 18.15 -2.89 -3.09
CA LYS A 96 17.93 -2.17 -1.83
C LYS A 96 16.76 -2.78 -1.05
N SER A 97 16.90 -2.87 0.26
CA SER A 97 15.76 -3.10 1.16
C SER A 97 14.95 -1.81 1.27
N VAL A 98 13.71 -1.85 0.81
CA VAL A 98 12.86 -0.66 0.63
C VAL A 98 11.39 -1.02 0.86
N CYS A 99 10.63 -0.09 1.43
CA CYS A 99 9.18 -0.15 1.53
C CYS A 99 8.58 1.22 1.21
N ALA A 100 7.29 1.25 0.84
CA ALA A 100 6.51 2.48 0.72
C ALA A 100 5.52 2.58 1.88
N ALA A 101 5.28 3.81 2.33
CA ALA A 101 4.14 4.17 3.16
C ALA A 101 3.21 5.07 2.34
N ILE A 102 1.97 4.64 2.13
CA ILE A 102 0.94 5.39 1.40
C ILE A 102 -0.34 5.50 2.23
N ARG A 103 -1.19 6.46 1.89
CA ARG A 103 -2.47 6.68 2.58
C ARG A 103 -3.53 5.74 2.04
N GLN A 104 -4.33 5.16 2.94
CA GLN A 104 -5.57 4.47 2.56
C GLN A 104 -6.54 5.48 1.91
N PRO A 105 -7.14 5.15 0.74
CA PRO A 105 -8.17 5.98 0.14
C PRO A 105 -9.48 5.90 0.93
N SER A 106 -10.28 6.97 0.93
CA SER A 106 -11.64 6.89 1.45
C SER A 106 -12.57 6.19 0.45
N GLY A 107 -13.56 5.45 0.95
CA GLY A 107 -14.49 4.70 0.08
C GLY A 107 -15.42 5.60 -0.75
N GLY A 108 -15.76 6.80 -0.28
CA GLY A 108 -16.69 7.69 -0.97
C GLY A 108 -16.26 8.06 -2.40
N PRO A 109 -15.05 8.64 -2.60
CA PRO A 109 -14.52 8.95 -3.92
C PRO A 109 -14.35 7.73 -4.84
N THR A 110 -14.02 6.56 -4.28
CA THR A 110 -13.90 5.28 -5.01
C THR A 110 -15.20 4.88 -5.71
N MET A 111 -16.35 5.21 -5.12
CA MET A 111 -17.67 4.88 -5.65
C MET A 111 -18.23 5.95 -6.60
N ASN A 112 -17.46 6.99 -6.93
CA ASN A 112 -17.91 8.11 -7.77
C ASN A 112 -16.97 8.33 -8.98
N ILE A 113 -15.97 9.21 -8.85
CA ILE A 113 -15.14 9.66 -9.99
C ILE A 113 -13.69 9.18 -9.88
N LYS A 114 -13.19 8.88 -8.66
CA LYS A 114 -11.79 8.51 -8.46
C LYS A 114 -11.62 7.00 -8.52
N GLY A 115 -10.67 6.55 -9.35
CA GLY A 115 -10.10 5.22 -9.24
C GLY A 115 -9.25 5.06 -7.96
N SER A 116 -8.42 4.03 -7.92
CA SER A 116 -7.61 3.75 -6.73
C SER A 116 -6.48 4.77 -6.52
N ALA A 117 -6.17 5.08 -5.25
CA ALA A 117 -5.00 5.88 -4.88
C ALA A 117 -3.69 5.07 -4.82
N ALA A 118 -3.73 3.80 -5.26
CA ALA A 118 -2.67 2.80 -5.15
C ALA A 118 -1.51 2.96 -6.16
N GLY A 119 -1.58 3.93 -7.08
CA GLY A 119 -0.66 4.05 -8.22
C GLY A 119 -1.39 3.83 -9.54
N GLY A 120 -0.68 3.43 -10.59
CA GLY A 120 -1.26 3.17 -11.91
C GLY A 120 -0.32 2.40 -12.84
N GLY A 121 -0.86 1.79 -13.89
CA GLY A 121 -0.14 0.95 -14.84
C GLY A 121 0.54 -0.24 -14.15
N LEU A 122 1.84 -0.42 -14.40
CA LEU A 122 2.64 -1.50 -13.79
C LEU A 122 3.18 -1.16 -12.39
N ALA A 123 2.94 0.07 -11.92
CA ALA A 123 3.42 0.57 -10.63
C ALA A 123 2.21 0.84 -9.71
N GLN A 124 1.70 -0.24 -9.13
CA GLN A 124 0.50 -0.24 -8.28
C GLN A 124 0.75 -0.98 -6.95
N CYS A 125 0.04 -0.57 -5.92
CA CYS A 125 -0.15 -1.35 -4.69
C CYS A 125 -1.36 -2.28 -4.86
N ILE A 126 -1.16 -3.58 -4.59
CA ILE A 126 -2.17 -4.63 -4.69
C ILE A 126 -2.23 -5.41 -3.35
N PRO A 127 -3.38 -5.99 -2.96
CA PRO A 127 -4.57 -6.24 -3.78
C PRO A 127 -5.47 -4.99 -3.87
N LEU A 128 -5.86 -4.62 -5.09
CA LEU A 128 -6.43 -3.31 -5.40
C LEU A 128 -7.81 -3.13 -4.79
N THR A 129 -8.64 -4.19 -4.87
CA THR A 129 -10.02 -4.17 -4.38
C THR A 129 -10.08 -4.04 -2.86
N PRO A 130 -9.43 -4.90 -2.06
CA PRO A 130 -9.37 -4.71 -0.60
C PRO A 130 -8.79 -3.35 -0.22
N PHE A 131 -7.72 -2.89 -0.87
CA PHE A 131 -7.12 -1.57 -0.58
C PHE A 131 -8.12 -0.42 -0.78
N SER A 132 -9.00 -0.54 -1.77
CA SER A 132 -9.95 0.51 -2.13
C SER A 132 -11.30 0.39 -1.41
N LEU A 133 -11.66 -0.80 -0.92
CA LEU A 133 -12.96 -1.11 -0.31
C LEU A 133 -12.79 -1.65 1.11
N GLY A 134 -12.65 -0.74 2.08
CA GLY A 134 -12.66 -1.06 3.52
C GLY A 134 -11.33 -1.55 4.08
N PHE A 135 -10.45 -2.13 3.26
CA PHE A 135 -9.12 -2.62 3.64
C PHE A 135 -9.16 -3.41 4.95
N THR A 136 -8.45 -2.95 5.98
CA THR A 136 -8.41 -3.61 7.30
C THR A 136 -9.40 -3.03 8.32
N GLY A 137 -10.35 -2.20 7.88
CA GLY A 137 -11.38 -1.59 8.72
C GLY A 137 -10.97 -0.28 9.43
N ASP A 138 -9.82 0.31 9.09
CA ASP A 138 -9.22 1.41 9.86
C ASP A 138 -10.09 2.67 9.83
N ILE A 139 -10.60 3.04 8.66
CA ILE A 139 -11.54 4.14 8.50
C ILE A 139 -12.84 3.89 9.30
N ASN A 140 -13.31 2.65 9.36
CA ASN A 140 -14.52 2.30 10.13
C ASN A 140 -14.28 2.47 11.64
N ALA A 141 -13.12 2.07 12.14
CA ALA A 141 -12.74 2.27 13.53
C ALA A 141 -12.66 3.77 13.89
N ILE A 142 -12.08 4.59 13.01
CA ILE A 142 -12.05 6.06 13.17
C ILE A 142 -13.47 6.63 13.17
N MET A 143 -14.32 6.23 12.24
CA MET A 143 -15.71 6.65 12.16
C MET A 143 -16.48 6.32 13.45
N ASN A 144 -16.35 5.10 13.96
CA ASN A 144 -17.02 4.69 15.19
C ASN A 144 -16.55 5.52 16.40
N ALA A 145 -15.24 5.76 16.53
CA ALA A 145 -14.70 6.59 17.60
C ALA A 145 -15.17 8.05 17.50
N HIS A 146 -15.21 8.60 16.28
CA HIS A 146 -15.69 9.96 16.03
C HIS A 146 -17.17 10.11 16.40
N ASN A 147 -18.02 9.18 15.96
CA ASN A 147 -19.44 9.20 16.28
C ASN A 147 -19.70 8.99 17.78
N LEU A 148 -18.90 8.16 18.45
CA LEU A 148 -18.98 7.99 19.91
C LEU A 148 -18.65 9.29 20.66
N ALA A 149 -17.74 10.12 20.13
CA ALA A 149 -17.41 11.40 20.75
C ALA A 149 -18.47 12.50 20.52
N MET A 150 -19.44 12.25 19.64
CA MET A 150 -20.55 13.18 19.37
C MET A 150 -21.76 12.97 20.28
N VAL A 151 -21.82 11.82 20.97
CA VAL A 151 -22.83 11.50 21.99
C VAL A 151 -22.31 11.78 23.39
#